data_AF-A0A7C4QTK6-F1
#
_entry.id   AF-A0A7C4QTK6-F1
#
_cell.length_a   1.000
_cell.length_b   1.000
_cell.length_c   1.000
_cell.angle_alpha   90.00
_cell.angle_beta   90.00
_cell.angle_gamma   90.00
#
_symmetry.space_group_name_H-M   'P 1'
#
loop_
_entity.id
_entity.type
_entity.pdbx_description
1 polymer ?
#
loop_
_entity_poly.entity_id
_entity_poly.type
_entity_poly.pdbx_seq_one_letter_code
_entity_poly.pdbx_strand_id
1 'polypeptide(L)'
;MNRILAVCSAAWGFLAASFGVLAQPGSPDGLTYKTGYSVIMSLGADLHKALKPKLQSVIHTQPIFLETEMMPSIKPVEYPDETKPMRAVFISAGFIDLMNHVAHAKAIDRIEKGYFQKYILGLAKETGEKELHELPNAADKRYWTEEMMNEQKSNFNQMVGMVVAMTLSHHYLGHYRKYSEKLDDTTGKAVPITTLLTADEWDEAMKAGARNALDAGFGVEGIKALYDCFDKMPQRPAWTKYFLADSVKVSKAKKDLEKIEKKFFAGEDF
;
A
#
# COMPACT_ATOMS: atom_id res chain seq x y z
N MET A 1 -2.43 -63.92 10.46
CA MET A 1 -3.69 -63.31 9.97
C MET A 1 -3.51 -61.81 9.90
N ASN A 2 -3.58 -61.29 8.67
CA ASN A 2 -3.34 -59.89 8.29
C ASN A 2 -4.41 -58.95 8.86
N ARG A 3 -4.01 -57.76 9.33
CA ARG A 3 -4.84 -56.56 9.21
C ARG A 3 -4.00 -55.37 8.78
N ILE A 4 -4.49 -54.78 7.70
CA ILE A 4 -3.91 -53.80 6.80
C ILE A 4 -4.02 -52.39 7.40
N LEU A 5 -2.93 -51.64 7.32
CA LEU A 5 -2.88 -50.19 7.49
C LEU A 5 -3.66 -49.51 6.34
N ALA A 6 -4.72 -48.78 6.67
CA ALA A 6 -5.38 -47.87 5.73
C ALA A 6 -4.75 -46.49 5.88
N VAL A 7 -3.89 -46.15 4.92
CA VAL A 7 -3.38 -44.79 4.71
C VAL A 7 -4.40 -44.05 3.85
N CYS A 8 -5.13 -43.10 4.43
CA CYS A 8 -5.98 -42.18 3.67
C CYS A 8 -5.12 -41.05 3.13
N SER A 9 -4.61 -41.21 1.90
CA SER A 9 -4.04 -40.12 1.11
C SER A 9 -5.19 -39.29 0.53
N ALA A 10 -5.51 -38.17 1.18
CA ALA A 10 -6.38 -37.15 0.59
C ALA A 10 -5.58 -36.37 -0.46
N ALA A 11 -5.69 -36.79 -1.71
CA ALA A 11 -5.19 -36.03 -2.85
C ALA A 11 -6.05 -34.77 -3.02
N TRP A 12 -5.55 -33.64 -2.52
CA TRP A 12 -6.09 -32.33 -2.87
C TRP A 12 -5.66 -32.03 -4.30
N GLY A 13 -6.57 -32.32 -5.24
CA GLY A 13 -6.44 -31.85 -6.61
C GLY A 13 -6.50 -30.33 -6.62
N PHE A 14 -5.35 -29.69 -6.85
CA PHE A 14 -5.30 -28.31 -7.30
C PHE A 14 -5.97 -28.25 -8.68
N LEU A 15 -7.28 -27.97 -8.68
CA LEU A 15 -7.93 -27.37 -9.83
C LEU A 15 -7.27 -26.01 -10.01
N ALA A 16 -6.34 -25.95 -10.96
CA ALA A 16 -5.86 -24.71 -11.55
C ALA A 16 -7.06 -24.05 -12.26
N ALA A 17 -7.91 -23.38 -11.47
CA ALA A 17 -8.74 -22.33 -12.00
C ALA A 17 -7.77 -21.28 -12.51
N SER A 18 -7.62 -21.21 -13.84
CA SER A 18 -7.06 -20.06 -14.51
C SER A 18 -7.93 -18.87 -14.13
N PHE A 19 -7.56 -18.20 -13.04
CA PHE A 19 -8.06 -16.89 -12.68
C PHE A 19 -7.69 -15.99 -13.85
N GLY A 20 -8.68 -15.73 -14.70
CA GLY A 20 -8.62 -14.62 -15.63
C GLY A 20 -8.20 -13.41 -14.82
N VAL A 21 -7.01 -12.90 -15.14
CA VAL A 21 -6.49 -11.64 -14.66
C VAL A 21 -7.62 -10.62 -14.81
N LEU A 22 -8.29 -10.26 -13.70
CA LEU A 22 -9.13 -9.07 -13.66
C LEU A 22 -8.20 -7.86 -13.65
N ALA A 23 -7.49 -7.69 -14.76
CA ALA A 23 -6.98 -6.39 -15.17
C ALA A 23 -8.18 -5.61 -15.70
N GLN A 24 -8.22 -4.34 -15.32
CA GLN A 24 -9.25 -3.37 -15.69
C GLN A 24 -9.81 -3.65 -17.09
N PRO A 25 -11.15 -3.69 -17.27
CA PRO A 25 -11.72 -3.70 -18.61
C PRO A 25 -11.09 -2.55 -19.38
N GLY A 26 -10.43 -2.86 -20.49
CA GLY A 26 -9.73 -1.85 -21.29
C GLY A 26 -10.71 -0.73 -21.62
N SER A 27 -10.34 0.50 -21.27
CA SER A 27 -11.09 1.68 -21.71
C SER A 27 -11.29 1.58 -23.23
N PRO A 28 -12.49 1.85 -23.76
CA PRO A 28 -12.76 1.86 -25.21
C PRO A 28 -11.76 2.72 -26.00
N ASP A 29 -11.17 3.72 -25.33
CA ASP A 29 -10.18 4.64 -25.89
C ASP A 29 -8.72 4.20 -25.69
N GLY A 30 -8.48 3.03 -25.06
CA GLY A 30 -7.14 2.49 -24.79
C GLY A 30 -6.37 3.19 -23.67
N LEU A 31 -7.03 4.08 -22.91
CA LEU A 31 -6.45 4.82 -21.79
C LEU A 31 -6.45 3.95 -20.54
N THR A 32 -5.30 3.39 -20.16
CA THR A 32 -5.17 2.52 -18.98
C THR A 32 -3.89 2.81 -18.22
N TYR A 33 -3.91 2.52 -16.92
CA TYR A 33 -2.70 2.58 -16.10
C TYR A 33 -1.72 1.48 -16.48
N LYS A 34 -0.43 1.80 -16.46
CA LYS A 34 0.67 0.84 -16.56
C LYS A 34 1.17 0.38 -15.18
N THR A 35 0.43 0.70 -14.14
CA THR A 35 0.75 0.52 -12.71
C THR A 35 -0.34 -0.33 -12.04
N GLY A 36 -0.22 -1.65 -12.21
CA GLY A 36 -1.12 -2.64 -11.61
C GLY A 36 -0.41 -3.55 -10.61
N TYR A 37 -1.06 -4.64 -10.20
CA TYR A 37 -0.53 -5.57 -9.20
C TYR A 37 0.87 -6.10 -9.52
N SER A 38 1.17 -6.41 -10.79
CA SER A 38 2.50 -6.87 -11.20
C SER A 38 3.62 -5.86 -10.92
N VAL A 39 3.35 -4.56 -11.07
CA VAL A 39 4.30 -3.50 -10.71
C VAL A 39 4.50 -3.47 -9.20
N ILE A 40 3.41 -3.55 -8.43
CA ILE A 40 3.48 -3.57 -6.97
C ILE A 40 4.31 -4.77 -6.49
N MET A 41 4.14 -5.94 -7.09
CA MET A 41 4.93 -7.14 -6.77
C MET A 41 6.44 -6.93 -7.00
N SER A 42 6.81 -6.24 -8.09
CA SER A 42 8.20 -5.85 -8.32
C SER A 42 8.70 -4.89 -7.24
N LEU A 43 7.91 -3.87 -6.88
CA LEU A 43 8.25 -2.94 -5.81
C LEU A 43 8.46 -3.67 -4.48
N GLY A 44 7.60 -4.66 -4.17
CA GLY A 44 7.74 -5.50 -2.98
C GLY A 44 9.04 -6.31 -2.95
N ALA A 45 9.45 -6.87 -4.09
CA ALA A 45 10.72 -7.58 -4.19
C ALA A 45 11.92 -6.63 -4.02
N ASP A 46 11.84 -5.41 -4.54
CA ASP A 46 12.90 -4.41 -4.39
C ASP A 46 12.99 -3.91 -2.94
N LEU A 47 11.85 -3.70 -2.27
CA LEU A 47 11.80 -3.44 -0.83
C LEU A 47 12.42 -4.58 -0.01
N HIS A 48 12.17 -5.85 -0.37
CA HIS A 48 12.79 -6.98 0.33
C HIS A 48 14.31 -6.98 0.17
N LYS A 49 14.81 -6.77 -1.05
CA LYS A 49 16.25 -6.72 -1.33
C LYS A 49 16.95 -5.58 -0.58
N ALA A 50 16.28 -4.45 -0.38
CA ALA A 50 16.81 -3.30 0.35
C ALA A 50 16.90 -3.52 1.87
N LEU A 51 16.13 -4.47 2.43
CA LEU A 51 16.18 -4.77 3.85
C LEU A 51 17.57 -5.27 4.28
N LYS A 52 17.97 -4.95 5.52
CA LYS A 52 19.16 -5.55 6.15
C LYS A 52 19.01 -7.09 6.20
N PRO A 53 20.09 -7.88 6.09
CA PRO A 53 20.01 -9.35 6.04
C PRO A 53 19.21 -10.01 7.18
N LYS A 54 19.34 -9.47 8.40
CA LYS A 54 18.56 -9.94 9.56
C LYS A 54 17.05 -9.78 9.35
N LEU A 55 16.62 -8.69 8.71
CA LEU A 55 15.21 -8.41 8.44
C LEU A 55 14.69 -9.22 7.26
N GLN A 56 15.52 -9.43 6.22
CA GLN A 56 15.18 -10.31 5.10
C GLN A 56 14.84 -11.73 5.54
N SER A 57 15.48 -12.22 6.62
CA SER A 57 15.23 -13.57 7.15
C SER A 57 13.85 -13.77 7.76
N VAL A 58 13.15 -12.69 8.09
CA VAL A 58 11.83 -12.73 8.74
C VAL A 58 10.70 -12.18 7.87
N ILE A 59 11.01 -11.53 6.75
CA ILE A 59 10.03 -11.01 5.78
C ILE A 59 10.03 -11.92 4.55
N HIS A 60 8.84 -12.24 4.04
CA HIS A 60 8.68 -13.06 2.84
C HIS A 60 9.37 -12.39 1.64
N THR A 61 10.04 -13.17 0.79
CA THR A 61 10.77 -12.67 -0.40
C THR A 61 9.86 -12.00 -1.41
N GLN A 62 8.60 -12.39 -1.44
CA GLN A 62 7.52 -11.73 -2.17
C GLN A 62 6.50 -11.17 -1.16
N PRO A 63 6.74 -9.99 -0.57
CA PRO A 63 6.06 -9.59 0.67
C PRO A 63 4.65 -9.02 0.47
N ILE A 64 4.09 -9.03 -0.73
CA ILE A 64 2.80 -8.39 -1.04
C ILE A 64 1.86 -9.42 -1.66
N PHE A 65 0.64 -9.49 -1.13
CA PHE A 65 -0.43 -10.32 -1.70
C PHE A 65 -1.68 -9.45 -1.95
N LEU A 66 -2.47 -9.86 -2.94
CA LEU A 66 -3.68 -9.15 -3.35
C LEU A 66 -4.93 -9.80 -2.76
N GLU A 67 -5.78 -8.98 -2.17
CA GLU A 67 -7.17 -9.29 -1.84
C GLU A 67 -8.11 -8.64 -2.85
N THR A 68 -9.25 -9.27 -3.10
CA THR A 68 -10.24 -8.80 -4.09
C THR A 68 -11.20 -7.74 -3.54
N GLU A 69 -10.98 -7.23 -2.33
CA GLU A 69 -11.84 -6.21 -1.73
C GLU A 69 -11.71 -4.87 -2.47
N MET A 70 -12.83 -4.16 -2.61
CA MET A 70 -12.86 -2.83 -3.26
C MET A 70 -12.56 -1.69 -2.30
N MET A 71 -12.71 -1.92 -0.99
CA MET A 71 -12.33 -0.94 0.02
C MET A 71 -10.80 -0.76 0.00
N PRO A 72 -10.27 0.47 -0.15
CA PRO A 72 -8.83 0.68 -0.08
C PRO A 72 -8.28 0.29 1.28
N SER A 73 -7.43 -0.73 1.32
CA SER A 73 -6.87 -1.27 2.56
C SER A 73 -5.49 -1.87 2.36
N ILE A 74 -4.71 -1.87 3.42
CA ILE A 74 -3.45 -2.59 3.54
C ILE A 74 -3.32 -3.11 4.97
N LYS A 75 -2.90 -4.37 5.13
CA LYS A 75 -2.74 -4.98 6.46
C LYS A 75 -1.50 -5.88 6.53
N PRO A 76 -0.77 -5.85 7.66
CA PRO A 76 0.29 -6.82 7.92
C PRO A 76 -0.31 -8.20 8.21
N VAL A 77 0.34 -9.27 7.76
CA VAL A 77 -0.04 -10.67 8.04
C VAL A 77 1.18 -11.50 8.45
N GLU A 78 1.02 -12.42 9.41
CA GLU A 78 2.01 -13.43 9.79
C GLU A 78 1.33 -14.81 9.75
N TYR A 79 1.87 -15.74 8.97
CA TYR A 79 1.45 -17.16 9.01
C TYR A 79 2.48 -17.96 9.80
N PRO A 80 2.15 -18.41 11.02
CA PRO A 80 3.12 -19.08 11.90
C PRO A 80 3.41 -20.53 11.51
N ASP A 81 2.51 -21.17 10.74
CA ASP A 81 2.52 -22.62 10.49
C ASP A 81 3.44 -23.04 9.31
N GLU A 82 4.10 -22.09 8.66
CA GLU A 82 5.06 -22.39 7.61
C GLU A 82 6.46 -22.69 8.19
N THR A 83 7.27 -23.48 7.45
CA THR A 83 8.63 -23.87 7.87
C THR A 83 9.53 -22.66 8.16
N LYS A 84 9.16 -21.49 7.63
CA LYS A 84 9.59 -20.16 8.08
C LYS A 84 8.34 -19.29 8.17
N PRO A 85 8.11 -18.56 9.27
CA PRO A 85 6.94 -17.69 9.40
C PRO A 85 6.85 -16.72 8.22
N MET A 86 5.74 -16.77 7.48
CA MET A 86 5.50 -15.87 6.35
C MET A 86 4.99 -14.54 6.89
N ARG A 87 5.86 -13.53 6.93
CA ARG A 87 5.47 -12.15 7.24
C ARG A 87 5.42 -11.31 5.98
N ALA A 88 4.24 -10.75 5.73
CA ALA A 88 3.93 -10.04 4.51
C ALA A 88 2.89 -8.95 4.75
N VAL A 89 2.42 -8.33 3.67
CA VAL A 89 1.28 -7.43 3.65
C VAL A 89 0.25 -7.89 2.63
N PHE A 90 -1.02 -7.74 2.99
CA PHE A 90 -2.14 -7.88 2.07
C PHE A 90 -2.62 -6.49 1.67
N ILE A 91 -2.82 -6.27 0.38
CA ILE A 91 -3.42 -5.04 -0.18
C ILE A 91 -4.69 -5.39 -0.92
N SER A 92 -5.67 -4.49 -0.92
CA SER A 92 -6.91 -4.69 -1.66
C SER A 92 -6.82 -4.24 -3.12
N ALA A 93 -7.81 -4.58 -3.95
CA ALA A 93 -7.93 -3.99 -5.28
C ALA A 93 -8.13 -2.46 -5.19
N GLY A 94 -8.96 -2.01 -4.22
CA GLY A 94 -9.18 -0.60 -3.95
C GLY A 94 -7.92 0.18 -3.54
N PHE A 95 -6.91 -0.49 -2.95
CA PHE A 95 -5.61 0.11 -2.69
C PHE A 95 -4.95 0.55 -3.99
N ILE A 96 -4.96 -0.31 -5.02
CA ILE A 96 -4.31 -0.05 -6.31
C ILE A 96 -4.99 1.14 -6.99
N ASP A 97 -6.32 1.15 -7.00
CA ASP A 97 -7.11 2.24 -7.58
C ASP A 97 -6.86 3.56 -6.86
N LEU A 98 -6.85 3.56 -5.52
CA LEU A 98 -6.54 4.74 -4.72
C LEU A 98 -5.18 5.31 -5.09
N MET A 99 -4.13 4.48 -5.11
CA MET A 99 -2.78 4.93 -5.41
C MET A 99 -2.67 5.47 -6.84
N ASN A 100 -3.34 4.82 -7.80
CA ASN A 100 -3.37 5.29 -9.18
C ASN A 100 -4.09 6.63 -9.32
N HIS A 101 -5.29 6.76 -8.75
CA HIS A 101 -6.09 7.98 -8.86
C HIS A 101 -5.44 9.16 -8.13
N VAL A 102 -4.92 8.96 -6.91
CA VAL A 102 -4.22 10.03 -6.16
C VAL A 102 -2.97 10.48 -6.92
N ALA A 103 -2.17 9.53 -7.44
CA ALA A 103 -0.98 9.84 -8.22
C ALA A 103 -1.34 10.65 -9.48
N HIS A 104 -2.40 10.24 -10.15
CA HIS A 104 -2.81 10.84 -11.41
C HIS A 104 -3.41 12.23 -11.19
N ALA A 105 -4.30 12.39 -10.21
CA ALA A 105 -4.85 13.69 -9.84
C ALA A 105 -3.74 14.68 -9.42
N LYS A 106 -2.71 14.19 -8.72
CA LYS A 106 -1.53 14.99 -8.37
C LYS A 106 -0.72 15.42 -9.58
N ALA A 107 -0.53 14.52 -10.54
CA ALA A 107 0.15 14.83 -11.80
C ALA A 107 -0.63 15.85 -12.63
N ILE A 108 -1.95 15.69 -12.77
CA ILE A 108 -2.83 16.62 -13.52
C ILE A 108 -2.78 18.03 -12.93
N ASP A 109 -2.68 18.16 -11.60
CA ASP A 109 -2.58 19.46 -10.92
C ASP A 109 -1.34 20.29 -11.31
N ARG A 110 -0.36 19.68 -12.00
CA ARG A 110 0.75 20.41 -12.61
C ARG A 110 0.29 21.29 -13.78
N ILE A 111 -0.68 20.85 -14.57
CA ILE A 111 -1.19 21.56 -15.75
C ILE A 111 -2.56 22.22 -15.53
N GLU A 112 -3.37 21.68 -14.61
CA GLU A 112 -4.67 22.24 -14.21
C GLU A 112 -4.70 22.48 -12.71
N LYS A 113 -4.31 23.68 -12.27
CA LYS A 113 -4.22 24.04 -10.85
C LYS A 113 -5.59 23.90 -10.17
N GLY A 114 -5.61 23.19 -9.03
CA GLY A 114 -6.82 22.94 -8.25
C GLY A 114 -7.51 21.61 -8.59
N TYR A 115 -7.04 20.90 -9.63
CA TYR A 115 -7.58 19.58 -9.98
C TYR A 115 -7.42 18.59 -8.82
N PHE A 116 -6.26 18.57 -8.16
CA PHE A 116 -6.05 17.65 -7.04
C PHE A 116 -7.01 17.92 -5.88
N GLN A 117 -7.26 19.20 -5.57
CA GLN A 117 -8.23 19.58 -4.54
C GLN A 117 -9.65 19.16 -4.92
N LYS A 118 -10.04 19.32 -6.19
CA LYS A 118 -11.35 18.87 -6.69
C LYS A 118 -11.52 17.36 -6.52
N TYR A 119 -10.50 16.58 -6.84
CA TYR A 119 -10.52 15.13 -6.63
C TYR A 119 -10.63 14.74 -5.15
N ILE A 120 -9.87 15.39 -4.25
CA ILE A 120 -9.96 15.17 -2.80
C ILE A 120 -11.39 15.36 -2.27
N LEU A 121 -12.09 16.39 -2.74
CA LEU A 121 -13.48 16.66 -2.33
C LEU A 121 -14.46 15.59 -2.81
N GLY A 122 -14.21 14.95 -3.94
CA GLY A 122 -14.94 13.77 -4.40
C GLY A 122 -14.63 12.56 -3.52
N LEU A 123 -13.35 12.28 -3.32
CA LEU A 123 -12.86 11.12 -2.58
C LEU A 123 -13.30 11.12 -1.10
N ALA A 124 -13.43 12.30 -0.50
CA ALA A 124 -13.94 12.44 0.87
C ALA A 124 -15.37 11.91 1.07
N LYS A 125 -16.13 11.71 -0.02
CA LYS A 125 -17.51 11.21 0.02
C LYS A 125 -17.61 9.68 -0.13
N GLU A 126 -16.48 9.02 -0.39
CA GLU A 126 -16.46 7.57 -0.64
C GLU A 126 -16.62 6.75 0.64
N THR A 127 -17.44 5.71 0.58
CA THR A 127 -17.64 4.80 1.71
C THR A 127 -16.65 3.64 1.73
N GLY A 128 -16.09 3.28 0.56
CA GLY A 128 -15.26 2.09 0.37
C GLY A 128 -16.05 0.81 0.07
N GLU A 129 -17.39 0.89 -0.03
CA GLU A 129 -18.25 -0.26 -0.36
C GLU A 129 -18.26 -0.60 -1.86
N LYS A 130 -17.81 0.34 -2.70
CA LYS A 130 -17.78 0.24 -4.16
C LYS A 130 -16.42 0.70 -4.67
N GLU A 131 -16.20 0.48 -5.95
CA GLU A 131 -15.11 1.11 -6.71
C GLU A 131 -15.10 2.62 -6.47
N LEU A 132 -13.89 3.17 -6.31
CA LEU A 132 -13.71 4.61 -6.19
C LEU A 132 -14.20 5.29 -7.46
N HIS A 133 -14.88 6.43 -7.34
CA HIS A 133 -15.23 7.22 -8.51
C HIS A 133 -13.99 7.52 -9.37
N GLU A 134 -14.19 7.52 -10.68
CA GLU A 134 -13.17 7.91 -11.64
C GLU A 134 -12.75 9.37 -11.44
N LEU A 135 -11.55 9.68 -11.94
CA LEU A 135 -11.03 11.03 -11.98
C LEU A 135 -11.99 11.97 -12.75
N PRO A 136 -12.23 13.21 -12.26
CA PRO A 136 -13.07 14.17 -12.99
C PRO A 136 -12.55 14.42 -14.42
N ASN A 137 -13.40 14.23 -15.43
CA ASN A 137 -13.00 14.36 -16.84
C ASN A 137 -11.88 13.37 -17.25
N ALA A 138 -11.89 12.13 -16.74
CA ALA A 138 -10.92 11.10 -17.08
C ALA A 138 -10.77 10.84 -18.59
N ALA A 139 -11.77 11.16 -19.42
CA ALA A 139 -11.68 11.03 -20.88
C ALA A 139 -10.83 12.13 -21.57
N ASP A 140 -10.40 13.18 -20.86
CA ASP A 140 -9.60 14.25 -21.45
C ASP A 140 -8.18 13.76 -21.78
N LYS A 141 -7.87 13.66 -23.08
CA LYS A 141 -6.57 13.17 -23.59
C LYS A 141 -5.37 13.98 -23.09
N ARG A 142 -5.56 15.24 -22.65
CA ARG A 142 -4.50 16.05 -22.05
C ARG A 142 -3.98 15.46 -20.75
N TYR A 143 -4.77 14.61 -20.08
CA TYR A 143 -4.40 13.92 -18.85
C TYR A 143 -3.70 12.59 -19.11
N TRP A 144 -3.54 12.15 -20.36
CA TRP A 144 -2.96 10.85 -20.67
C TRP A 144 -1.72 10.94 -21.57
N THR A 145 -1.03 12.07 -21.50
CA THR A 145 0.25 12.24 -22.20
C THR A 145 1.34 11.37 -21.55
N GLU A 146 2.39 11.06 -22.29
CA GLU A 146 3.51 10.28 -21.76
C GLU A 146 4.16 10.95 -20.54
N GLU A 147 4.33 12.28 -20.58
CA GLU A 147 4.83 13.05 -19.44
C GLU A 147 3.93 12.91 -18.21
N MET A 148 2.61 12.98 -18.40
CA MET A 148 1.63 12.82 -17.32
C MET A 148 1.69 11.43 -16.70
N MET A 149 1.76 10.39 -17.55
CA MET A 149 1.83 9.01 -17.08
C MET A 149 3.16 8.67 -16.42
N ASN A 150 4.26 9.31 -16.83
CA ASN A 150 5.55 9.17 -16.15
C ASN A 150 5.54 9.81 -14.76
N GLU A 151 4.97 11.02 -14.63
CA GLU A 151 4.78 11.69 -13.35
C GLU A 151 3.84 10.88 -12.42
N GLN A 152 2.71 10.41 -12.96
CA GLN A 152 1.78 9.55 -12.25
C GLN A 152 2.47 8.28 -11.76
N LYS A 153 3.22 7.58 -12.61
CA LYS A 153 3.96 6.37 -12.23
C LYS A 153 5.02 6.63 -11.16
N SER A 154 5.74 7.75 -11.24
CA SER A 154 6.70 8.16 -10.22
C SER A 154 6.02 8.34 -8.86
N ASN A 155 4.92 9.11 -8.81
CA ASN A 155 4.14 9.31 -7.59
C ASN A 155 3.56 8.00 -7.06
N PHE A 156 3.03 7.14 -7.94
CA PHE A 156 2.51 5.82 -7.59
C PHE A 156 3.57 4.95 -6.91
N ASN A 157 4.75 4.81 -7.54
CA ASN A 157 5.83 3.98 -7.00
C ASN A 157 6.28 4.47 -5.62
N GLN A 158 6.42 5.79 -5.44
CA GLN A 158 6.79 6.39 -4.17
C GLN A 158 5.72 6.19 -3.09
N MET A 159 4.43 6.35 -3.42
CA MET A 159 3.34 6.07 -2.48
C MET A 159 3.31 4.60 -2.06
N VAL A 160 3.29 3.68 -3.03
CA VAL A 160 3.22 2.24 -2.76
C VAL A 160 4.45 1.79 -1.98
N GLY A 161 5.64 2.18 -2.44
CA GLY A 161 6.91 1.82 -1.80
C GLY A 161 6.93 2.24 -0.32
N MET A 162 6.52 3.48 -0.04
CA MET A 162 6.45 4.01 1.33
C MET A 162 5.39 3.31 2.18
N VAL A 163 4.15 3.19 1.69
CA VAL A 163 3.06 2.58 2.47
C VAL A 163 3.37 1.13 2.79
N VAL A 164 3.84 0.36 1.80
CA VAL A 164 4.22 -1.06 1.99
C VAL A 164 5.41 -1.17 2.93
N ALA A 165 6.45 -0.35 2.78
CA ALA A 165 7.62 -0.38 3.66
C ALA A 165 7.24 -0.07 5.11
N MET A 166 6.37 0.93 5.32
CA MET A 166 5.84 1.26 6.65
C MET A 166 5.05 0.08 7.23
N THR A 167 4.15 -0.54 6.46
CA THR A 167 3.37 -1.68 6.97
C THR A 167 4.25 -2.91 7.25
N LEU A 168 5.24 -3.21 6.41
CA LEU A 168 6.21 -4.27 6.67
C LEU A 168 7.03 -4.02 7.93
N SER A 169 7.31 -2.75 8.25
CA SER A 169 8.09 -2.41 9.44
C SER A 169 7.45 -2.84 10.75
N HIS A 170 6.12 -2.91 10.80
CA HIS A 170 5.40 -3.39 11.98
C HIS A 170 5.77 -4.82 12.39
N HIS A 171 6.22 -5.65 11.44
CA HIS A 171 6.68 -7.00 11.72
C HIS A 171 7.99 -7.03 12.49
N TYR A 172 9.00 -6.28 12.02
CA TYR A 172 10.32 -6.31 12.64
C TYR A 172 10.51 -5.30 13.78
N LEU A 173 9.63 -4.30 13.88
CA LEU A 173 9.51 -3.45 15.08
C LEU A 173 8.69 -4.12 16.19
N GLY A 174 8.03 -5.25 15.90
CA GLY A 174 7.25 -6.02 16.88
C GLY A 174 5.83 -5.48 17.14
N HIS A 175 5.42 -4.40 16.47
CA HIS A 175 4.08 -3.82 16.61
C HIS A 175 3.00 -4.82 16.20
N TYR A 176 3.21 -5.58 15.13
CA TYR A 176 2.27 -6.62 14.68
C TYR A 176 1.99 -7.61 15.80
N ARG A 177 3.04 -8.20 16.39
CA ARG A 177 2.90 -9.20 17.45
C ARG A 177 2.20 -8.64 18.67
N LYS A 178 2.58 -7.42 19.09
CA LYS A 178 1.96 -6.71 20.21
C LYS A 178 0.46 -6.54 20.06
N TYR A 179 -0.02 -6.32 18.83
CA TYR A 179 -1.44 -6.04 18.55
C TYR A 179 -2.17 -7.18 17.85
N SER A 180 -1.54 -8.34 17.65
CA SER A 180 -2.07 -9.45 16.84
C SER A 180 -3.49 -9.86 17.19
N GLU A 181 -3.81 -9.98 18.48
CA GLU A 181 -5.16 -10.32 18.99
C GLU A 181 -6.23 -9.24 18.73
N LYS A 182 -5.84 -8.06 18.23
CA LYS A 182 -6.72 -6.90 17.98
C LYS A 182 -6.75 -6.48 16.51
N LEU A 183 -6.06 -7.21 15.63
CA LEU A 183 -6.02 -6.92 14.20
C LEU A 183 -7.25 -7.42 13.45
N ASP A 184 -8.13 -8.17 14.12
CA ASP A 184 -9.44 -8.54 13.63
C ASP A 184 -10.51 -8.15 14.67
N ASP A 185 -11.65 -7.67 14.20
CA ASP A 185 -12.79 -7.38 15.06
C ASP A 185 -13.58 -8.66 15.42
N THR A 186 -14.63 -8.51 16.23
CA THR A 186 -15.46 -9.65 16.67
C THR A 186 -16.22 -10.33 15.53
N THR A 187 -16.25 -9.73 14.34
CA THR A 187 -16.84 -10.29 13.11
C THR A 187 -15.79 -10.88 12.17
N GLY A 188 -14.51 -10.86 12.55
CA GLY A 188 -13.40 -11.32 11.74
C GLY A 188 -12.99 -10.33 10.63
N LYS A 189 -13.42 -9.07 10.70
CA LYS A 189 -12.98 -8.03 9.76
C LYS A 189 -11.67 -7.43 10.25
N ALA A 190 -10.78 -7.15 9.31
CA ALA A 190 -9.50 -6.54 9.62
C ALA A 190 -9.67 -5.15 10.27
N VAL A 191 -8.88 -4.90 11.30
CA VAL A 191 -8.74 -3.61 11.98
C VAL A 191 -7.43 -2.97 11.52
N PRO A 192 -7.44 -1.70 11.06
CA PRO A 192 -6.21 -1.01 10.69
C PRO A 192 -5.21 -0.94 11.85
N ILE A 193 -4.01 -1.49 11.67
CA ILE A 193 -2.96 -1.48 12.71
C ILE A 193 -2.66 -0.07 13.24
N THR A 194 -2.73 0.93 12.37
CA THR A 194 -2.58 2.37 12.66
C THR A 194 -3.53 2.90 13.74
N THR A 195 -4.70 2.28 13.95
CA THR A 195 -5.64 2.66 15.00
C THR A 195 -5.25 2.12 16.38
N LEU A 196 -4.29 1.21 16.41
CA LEU A 196 -3.79 0.56 17.63
C LEU A 196 -2.44 1.12 18.07
N LEU A 197 -1.68 1.72 17.15
CA LEU A 197 -0.36 2.27 17.42
C LEU A 197 -0.43 3.50 18.33
N THR A 198 0.57 3.64 19.20
CA THR A 198 0.87 4.93 19.82
C THR A 198 1.46 5.89 18.78
N ALA A 199 1.51 7.19 19.11
CA ALA A 199 2.15 8.18 18.23
C ALA A 199 3.64 7.86 17.97
N ASP A 200 4.34 7.34 18.99
CA ASP A 200 5.75 6.97 18.87
C ASP A 200 5.93 5.71 18.01
N GLU A 201 5.09 4.69 18.18
CA GLU A 201 5.11 3.49 17.34
C GLU A 201 4.81 3.81 15.86
N TRP A 202 3.90 4.76 15.61
CA TRP A 202 3.64 5.22 14.25
C TRP A 202 4.85 5.97 13.67
N ASP A 203 5.50 6.83 14.45
CA ASP A 203 6.68 7.59 14.04
C ASP A 203 7.89 6.69 13.76
N GLU A 204 8.11 5.67 14.60
CA GLU A 204 9.13 4.63 14.39
C GLU A 204 8.89 3.85 13.09
N ALA A 205 7.64 3.44 12.84
CA ALA A 205 7.28 2.74 11.61
C ALA A 205 7.45 3.63 10.37
N MET A 206 7.08 4.91 10.47
CA MET A 206 7.29 5.89 9.40
C MET A 206 8.78 6.04 9.07
N LYS A 207 9.64 6.19 10.08
CA LYS A 207 11.09 6.32 9.90
C LYS A 207 11.71 5.06 9.29
N ALA A 208 11.36 3.90 9.83
CA ALA A 208 11.84 2.61 9.33
C ALA A 208 11.38 2.35 7.89
N GLY A 209 10.11 2.64 7.60
CA GLY A 209 9.54 2.55 6.25
C GLY A 209 10.20 3.52 5.28
N ALA A 210 10.41 4.77 5.68
CA ALA A 210 11.12 5.78 4.88
C ALA A 210 12.53 5.35 4.53
N ARG A 211 13.28 4.83 5.51
CA ARG A 211 14.63 4.35 5.26
C ARG A 211 14.63 3.19 4.26
N ASN A 212 13.78 2.19 4.46
CA ASN A 212 13.72 1.03 3.57
C ASN A 212 13.26 1.40 2.15
N ALA A 213 12.30 2.32 2.03
CA ALA A 213 11.85 2.82 0.73
C ALA A 213 12.96 3.57 -0.02
N LEU A 214 13.71 4.43 0.68
CA LEU A 214 14.85 5.16 0.11
C LEU A 214 15.99 4.21 -0.29
N ASP A 215 16.31 3.23 0.56
CA ASP A 215 17.30 2.18 0.24
C ASP A 215 16.87 1.36 -1.00
N ALA A 216 15.57 1.22 -1.24
CA ALA A 216 15.01 0.59 -2.44
C ALA A 216 14.87 1.53 -3.66
N GLY A 217 15.30 2.78 -3.54
CA GLY A 217 15.27 3.78 -4.62
C GLY A 217 13.93 4.51 -4.78
N PHE A 218 13.05 4.47 -3.78
CA PHE A 218 11.79 5.21 -3.77
C PHE A 218 11.93 6.51 -2.97
N GLY A 219 11.68 7.64 -3.62
CA GLY A 219 11.56 8.95 -2.94
C GLY A 219 10.31 9.07 -2.08
N VAL A 220 10.17 10.21 -1.39
CA VAL A 220 9.05 10.44 -0.43
C VAL A 220 8.00 11.45 -0.92
N GLU A 221 8.11 12.02 -2.12
CA GLU A 221 7.12 13.00 -2.62
C GLU A 221 5.74 12.38 -2.83
N GLY A 222 5.69 11.15 -3.33
CA GLY A 222 4.42 10.43 -3.51
C GLY A 222 3.63 10.30 -2.20
N ILE A 223 4.27 9.81 -1.13
CA ILE A 223 3.60 9.64 0.17
C ILE A 223 3.15 10.99 0.76
N LYS A 224 3.91 12.07 0.54
CA LYS A 224 3.49 13.43 0.94
C LYS A 224 2.21 13.84 0.23
N ALA A 225 2.05 13.50 -1.05
CA ALA A 225 0.81 13.75 -1.79
C ALA A 225 -0.37 12.93 -1.24
N LEU A 226 -0.14 11.66 -0.86
CA LEU A 226 -1.17 10.84 -0.21
C LEU A 226 -1.61 11.43 1.14
N TYR A 227 -0.67 11.88 1.97
CA TYR A 227 -1.01 12.51 3.24
C TYR A 227 -1.70 13.86 3.05
N ASP A 228 -1.28 14.68 2.07
CA ASP A 228 -2.00 15.90 1.70
C ASP A 228 -3.43 15.60 1.23
N CYS A 229 -3.65 14.47 0.54
CA CYS A 229 -4.97 14.02 0.14
C CYS A 229 -5.86 13.85 1.36
N PHE A 230 -5.42 13.07 2.37
CA PHE A 230 -6.21 12.81 3.58
C PHE A 230 -6.34 14.02 4.50
N ASP A 231 -5.32 14.86 4.61
CA ASP A 231 -5.35 16.06 5.46
C ASP A 231 -6.38 17.08 5.00
N LYS A 232 -6.56 17.19 3.68
CA LYS A 232 -7.45 18.18 3.05
C LYS A 232 -8.87 17.66 2.81
N MET A 233 -9.17 16.42 3.20
CA MET A 233 -10.55 15.93 3.18
C MET A 233 -11.39 16.65 4.25
N PRO A 234 -12.56 17.20 3.91
CA PRO A 234 -13.47 17.81 4.90
C PRO A 234 -13.88 16.82 5.99
N GLN A 235 -14.08 15.56 5.60
CA GLN A 235 -14.30 14.42 6.48
C GLN A 235 -13.57 13.23 5.87
N ARG A 236 -12.77 12.54 6.68
CA ARG A 236 -12.04 11.35 6.23
C ARG A 236 -12.95 10.13 6.26
N PRO A 237 -13.08 9.39 5.15
CA PRO A 237 -13.70 8.07 5.17
C PRO A 237 -13.01 7.12 6.16
N ALA A 238 -13.76 6.17 6.73
CA ALA A 238 -13.20 5.25 7.72
C ALA A 238 -12.00 4.43 7.20
N TRP A 239 -12.01 4.09 5.91
CA TRP A 239 -10.93 3.33 5.27
C TRP A 239 -9.59 4.09 5.22
N THR A 240 -9.57 5.43 5.33
CA THR A 240 -8.28 6.17 5.32
C THR A 240 -7.40 5.78 6.51
N LYS A 241 -8.00 5.23 7.57
CA LYS A 241 -7.27 4.78 8.75
C LYS A 241 -6.25 3.71 8.39
N TYR A 242 -6.45 2.88 7.36
CA TYR A 242 -5.43 1.92 6.88
C TYR A 242 -4.09 2.57 6.50
N PHE A 243 -4.07 3.87 6.21
CA PHE A 243 -2.90 4.58 5.69
C PHE A 243 -2.36 5.63 6.66
N LEU A 244 -3.25 6.30 7.41
CA LEU A 244 -2.89 7.41 8.27
C LEU A 244 -3.73 7.41 9.56
N ALA A 245 -3.07 7.37 10.71
CA ALA A 245 -3.74 7.44 12.00
C ALA A 245 -4.32 8.83 12.27
N ASP A 246 -5.46 8.91 12.94
CA ASP A 246 -6.16 10.17 13.24
C ASP A 246 -5.33 11.10 14.16
N SER A 247 -4.44 10.53 14.97
CA SER A 247 -3.55 11.25 15.88
C SER A 247 -2.36 11.93 15.19
N VAL A 248 -2.10 11.60 13.92
CA VAL A 248 -0.90 12.06 13.20
C VAL A 248 -1.12 13.46 12.63
N LYS A 249 -0.21 14.38 12.97
CA LYS A 249 -0.14 15.71 12.35
C LYS A 249 0.60 15.60 11.01
N VAL A 250 -0.13 15.68 9.89
CA VAL A 250 0.43 15.54 8.53
C VAL A 250 1.57 16.51 8.26
N SER A 251 1.44 17.76 8.70
CA SER A 251 2.52 18.76 8.56
C SER A 251 3.82 18.38 9.27
N LYS A 252 3.75 17.66 10.39
CA LYS A 252 4.93 17.11 11.08
C LYS A 252 5.50 15.95 10.27
N ALA A 253 4.67 14.96 9.91
CA ALA A 253 5.09 13.79 9.16
C ALA A 253 5.81 14.17 7.86
N LYS A 254 5.28 15.13 7.09
CA LYS A 254 5.91 15.64 5.87
C LYS A 254 7.30 16.25 6.12
N LYS A 255 7.42 17.10 7.14
CA LYS A 255 8.71 17.71 7.52
C LYS A 255 9.74 16.67 7.94
N ASP A 256 9.30 15.63 8.64
CA ASP A 256 10.20 14.58 9.09
C ASP A 256 10.63 13.69 7.92
N LEU A 257 9.73 13.38 6.98
CA LEU A 257 10.08 12.73 5.71
C LEU A 257 11.07 13.54 4.86
N GLU A 258 10.89 14.87 4.76
CA GLU A 258 11.84 15.77 4.08
C GLU A 258 13.23 15.74 4.73
N LYS A 259 13.29 15.76 6.06
CA LYS A 259 14.58 15.67 6.79
C LYS A 259 15.25 14.32 6.55
N ILE A 260 14.48 13.23 6.62
CA ILE A 260 14.96 11.86 6.38
C ILE A 260 15.56 11.76 4.97
N GLU A 261 14.83 12.18 3.94
CA GLU A 261 15.29 12.13 2.55
C GLU A 261 16.55 12.98 2.34
N LYS A 262 16.58 14.20 2.91
CA LYS A 262 17.76 15.07 2.83
C LYS A 262 19.00 14.42 3.47
N LYS A 263 18.84 13.83 4.66
CA LYS A 263 19.93 13.13 5.36
C LYS A 263 20.41 11.90 4.58
N PHE A 264 19.49 11.14 4.02
CA PHE A 264 19.79 10.00 3.18
C PHE A 264 20.69 10.37 2.00
N PHE A 265 20.33 11.40 1.24
CA PHE A 265 21.14 11.85 0.11
C PHE A 265 22.46 12.53 0.53
N ALA A 266 22.57 13.01 1.77
CA ALA A 266 23.83 13.49 2.34
C ALA A 266 24.74 12.34 2.83
N GLY A 267 24.26 11.09 2.83
CA GLY A 267 24.99 9.94 3.38
C GLY A 267 25.04 9.92 4.91
N GLU A 268 24.11 10.62 5.58
CA GLU A 268 24.00 10.65 7.03
C GLU A 268 23.15 9.48 7.55
N ASP A 269 23.49 8.97 8.74
CA ASP A 269 22.64 8.04 9.48
C ASP A 269 21.49 8.80 10.19
N PHE A 270 20.30 8.20 10.23
CA PHE A 270 19.10 8.75 10.87
C PHE A 270 18.11 7.68 11.32
#